data_AF-A0A556U581-F1
#
_entry.id   AF-A0A556U581-F1
#
_cell.length_a   1.000
_cell.length_b   1.000
_cell.length_c   1.000
_cell.angle_alpha   90.00
_cell.angle_beta   90.00
_cell.angle_gamma   90.00
#
_symmetry.space_group_name_H-M   'P 1'
#
loop_
_entity.id
_entity.type
_entity.pdbx_description
1 polymer ?
#
loop_
_entity_poly.entity_id
_entity_poly.type
_entity_poly.pdbx_seq_one_letter_code
_entity_poly.pdbx_strand_id
1 'polypeptide(L)'
;MFPHHLLLLCSLTLFVLRIPAQKPNGQRWLIGDRDSHCSLICRKTQAKPVCGSDGRSYDTSCDLQRAKCKDRTLSLAHRGRCKDSGQSKCLVERSQALEQARSPPESIFIPQCNEDGTFAQVRQCSGPPNPIHYI
;
A
#
# COMPACT_ATOMS: atom_id res chain seq x y z
N MET A 1 40.56 -29.39 68.90
CA MET A 1 39.34 -28.66 68.45
C MET A 1 39.65 -27.17 68.60
N PHE A 2 39.74 -26.30 67.61
CA PHE A 2 38.64 -25.69 66.84
C PHE A 2 39.21 -24.90 65.61
N PRO A 3 39.32 -25.48 64.40
CA PRO A 3 39.51 -24.63 63.21
C PRO A 3 38.55 -24.93 62.05
N HIS A 4 37.81 -26.04 62.07
CA HIS A 4 37.02 -26.48 60.91
C HIS A 4 35.67 -25.76 60.75
N HIS A 5 35.07 -25.23 61.82
CA HIS A 5 33.76 -24.57 61.74
C HIS A 5 33.82 -23.14 61.19
N LEU A 6 34.94 -22.42 61.37
CA LEU A 6 35.10 -21.05 60.88
C LEU A 6 35.38 -21.00 59.37
N LEU A 7 36.05 -22.03 58.83
CA LEU A 7 36.33 -22.18 57.39
C LEU A 7 35.04 -22.48 56.58
N LEU A 8 34.11 -23.25 57.13
CA LEU A 8 32.83 -23.56 56.48
C LEU A 8 31.95 -22.30 56.33
N LEU A 9 31.91 -21.44 57.36
CA LEU A 9 31.16 -20.18 57.31
C LEU A 9 31.75 -19.19 56.28
N CYS A 10 33.07 -19.16 56.12
CA CYS A 10 33.75 -18.34 55.10
C CYS A 10 33.48 -18.84 53.66
N SER A 11 33.36 -20.16 53.48
CA SER A 11 33.06 -20.75 52.17
C SER A 11 31.61 -20.51 51.72
N LEU A 12 30.63 -20.53 52.64
CA LEU A 12 29.22 -20.24 52.32
C LEU A 12 29.00 -18.77 51.94
N THR A 13 29.64 -17.81 52.62
CA THR A 13 29.49 -16.38 52.29
C THR A 13 30.12 -16.00 50.95
N LEU A 14 31.19 -16.70 50.54
CA LEU A 14 31.79 -16.53 49.21
C LEU A 14 30.97 -17.17 48.08
N PHE A 15 30.15 -18.19 48.38
CA PHE A 15 29.32 -18.85 47.36
C PHE A 15 28.06 -18.06 47.00
N VAL A 16 27.44 -17.32 47.95
CA VAL A 16 26.27 -16.46 47.66
C VAL A 16 26.63 -15.18 46.90
N LEU A 17 27.85 -14.67 46.99
CA LEU A 17 28.31 -13.46 46.26
C LEU A 17 28.79 -13.74 44.83
N ARG A 18 28.78 -14.99 44.39
CA ARG A 18 29.28 -15.42 43.07
C ARG A 18 28.20 -16.03 42.17
N ILE A 19 26.96 -15.57 42.29
CA ILE A 19 25.94 -15.75 41.24
C ILE A 19 25.96 -14.48 40.37
N PRO A 20 26.66 -14.45 39.21
CA PRO A 20 26.47 -13.40 38.24
C PRO A 20 25.03 -13.48 37.73
N ALA A 21 24.33 -12.34 37.82
CA ALA A 21 22.93 -12.22 37.48
C ALA A 21 22.60 -12.76 36.08
N GLN A 22 21.52 -13.54 36.04
CA GLN A 22 20.94 -14.21 34.89
C GLN A 22 20.70 -13.25 33.72
N LYS A 23 21.21 -13.59 32.53
CA LYS A 23 20.69 -13.10 31.25
C LYS A 23 20.23 -14.32 30.47
N PRO A 24 18.91 -14.55 30.40
CA PRO A 24 18.26 -14.35 29.11
C PRO A 24 16.83 -13.86 29.31
N ASN A 25 16.61 -12.57 29.15
CA ASN A 25 15.30 -12.07 28.73
C ASN A 25 15.50 -11.32 27.44
N GLY A 26 15.36 -12.08 26.35
CA GLY A 26 15.06 -11.53 25.03
C GLY A 26 13.74 -10.79 25.12
N GLN A 27 13.81 -9.52 25.45
CA GLN A 27 12.91 -8.52 24.92
C GLN A 27 13.81 -7.74 23.96
N ARG A 28 13.95 -8.27 22.75
CA ARG A 28 14.43 -7.50 21.60
C ARG A 28 13.39 -6.40 21.43
N TRP A 29 13.59 -5.29 22.13
CA TRP A 29 12.94 -4.04 21.79
C TRP A 29 13.43 -3.73 20.39
N LEU A 30 12.65 -4.16 19.39
CA LEU A 30 12.64 -3.48 18.11
C LEU A 30 12.20 -2.07 18.48
N ILE A 31 13.18 -1.22 18.80
CA ILE A 31 13.02 0.22 18.74
C ILE A 31 12.59 0.41 17.30
N GLY A 32 11.28 0.51 17.11
CA GLY A 32 10.67 0.76 15.82
C GLY A 32 11.45 1.91 15.23
N ASP A 33 11.94 1.67 14.02
CA ASP A 33 12.93 2.50 13.36
C ASP A 33 12.62 3.97 13.59
N ARG A 34 13.66 4.68 14.04
CA ARG A 34 13.65 6.07 14.45
C ARG A 34 13.44 6.96 13.23
N ASP A 35 12.26 6.92 12.62
CA ASP A 35 11.76 7.93 11.67
C ASP A 35 11.19 9.09 12.53
N SER A 36 12.12 9.74 13.24
CA SER A 36 11.87 10.66 14.35
C SER A 36 11.33 12.03 13.92
N HIS A 37 10.96 12.22 12.66
CA HIS A 37 10.41 13.51 12.21
C HIS A 37 8.94 13.45 11.79
N CYS A 38 8.32 12.27 11.63
CA CYS A 38 6.91 12.15 11.20
C CYS A 38 6.18 10.91 11.75
N SER A 39 6.35 10.63 13.04
CA SER A 39 5.67 9.51 13.73
C SER A 39 4.21 9.84 14.04
N LEU A 40 3.35 9.84 13.01
CA LEU A 40 1.91 9.91 13.20
C LEU A 40 1.35 8.52 13.54
N ILE A 41 0.71 8.39 14.69
CA ILE A 41 -0.01 7.17 15.09
C ILE A 41 -1.44 7.28 14.53
N CYS A 42 -1.72 6.50 13.50
CA CYS A 42 -3.04 6.42 12.90
C CYS A 42 -3.85 5.31 13.58
N ARG A 43 -5.01 5.64 14.14
CA ARG A 43 -6.00 4.60 14.48
C ARG A 43 -6.47 3.97 13.16
N LYS A 44 -6.61 2.64 13.11
CA LYS A 44 -7.23 1.96 11.96
C LYS A 44 -8.64 2.51 11.78
N THR A 45 -8.81 3.43 10.85
CA THR A 45 -10.09 3.98 10.44
C THR A 45 -10.56 3.28 9.18
N GLN A 46 -11.84 3.43 8.85
CA GLN A 46 -12.37 2.94 7.58
C GLN A 46 -11.56 3.55 6.43
N ALA A 47 -11.15 2.71 5.47
CA ALA A 47 -10.47 3.15 4.26
C ALA A 47 -11.36 4.14 3.50
N LYS A 48 -10.99 5.41 3.59
CA LYS A 48 -11.66 6.55 2.95
C LYS A 48 -10.59 7.26 2.13
N PRO A 49 -10.43 6.87 0.86
CA PRO A 49 -9.31 7.34 0.07
C PRO A 49 -9.40 8.84 -0.17
N VAL A 50 -8.25 9.48 -0.29
CA VAL A 50 -8.10 10.91 -0.58
C VAL A 50 -7.03 11.14 -1.63
N CYS A 51 -7.17 12.20 -2.42
CA CYS A 51 -6.22 12.60 -3.43
C CYS A 51 -5.33 13.73 -2.90
N GLY A 52 -4.02 13.56 -2.96
CA GLY A 52 -3.04 14.60 -2.63
C GLY A 52 -2.84 15.58 -3.78
N SER A 53 -2.31 16.77 -3.49
CA SER A 53 -1.90 17.76 -4.50
C SER A 53 -0.74 17.29 -5.38
N ASP A 54 -0.09 16.20 -5.00
CA ASP A 54 0.92 15.46 -5.76
C ASP A 54 0.32 14.49 -6.80
N GLY A 55 -1.02 14.41 -6.89
CA GLY A 55 -1.71 13.47 -7.77
C GLY A 55 -1.67 12.02 -7.29
N ARG A 56 -1.22 11.76 -6.06
CA ARG A 56 -1.20 10.41 -5.47
C ARG A 56 -2.44 10.16 -4.63
N SER A 57 -2.98 8.94 -4.74
CA SER A 57 -4.08 8.48 -3.89
C SER A 57 -3.54 7.92 -2.57
N TYR A 58 -4.11 8.35 -1.46
CA TYR A 58 -3.83 7.87 -0.11
C TYR A 58 -5.05 7.13 0.44
N ASP A 59 -4.88 5.94 1.01
CA ASP A 59 -6.00 5.09 1.47
C ASP A 59 -6.80 5.70 2.61
N THR A 60 -6.15 6.53 3.43
CA THR A 60 -6.80 7.30 4.49
C THR A 60 -6.25 8.73 4.56
N SER A 61 -7.03 9.63 5.17
CA SER A 61 -6.58 10.98 5.54
C SER A 61 -5.32 10.95 6.43
N CYS A 62 -5.14 9.92 7.26
CA CYS A 62 -3.98 9.83 8.13
C CYS A 62 -2.70 9.52 7.34
N ASP A 63 -2.80 8.72 6.29
CA ASP A 63 -1.67 8.45 5.39
C ASP A 63 -1.25 9.71 4.63
N LEU A 64 -2.22 10.51 4.18
CA LEU A 64 -1.95 11.83 3.60
C LEU A 64 -1.24 12.75 4.62
N GLN A 65 -1.66 12.76 5.89
CA GLN A 65 -0.97 13.56 6.91
C GLN A 65 0.45 13.08 7.19
N ARG A 66 0.69 11.77 7.16
CA ARG A 66 2.05 11.20 7.28
C ARG A 66 2.93 11.65 6.12
N ALA A 67 2.40 11.60 4.90
CA ALA A 67 3.10 12.09 3.72
C ALA A 67 3.32 13.61 3.78
N LYS A 68 2.33 14.39 4.24
CA LYS A 68 2.44 15.84 4.40
C LYS A 68 3.50 16.26 5.42
N CYS A 69 3.72 15.42 6.42
CA CYS A 69 4.79 15.66 7.35
C CYS A 69 6.17 15.52 6.67
N LYS A 70 6.32 14.56 5.75
CA LYS A 70 7.55 14.35 4.96
C LYS A 70 7.71 15.41 3.86
N ASP A 71 6.61 15.79 3.23
CA ASP A 71 6.53 16.83 2.20
C ASP A 71 5.51 17.90 2.60
N ARG A 72 6.00 19.05 3.08
CA ARG A 72 5.14 20.14 3.57
C ARG A 72 4.34 20.83 2.48
N THR A 73 4.69 20.64 1.20
CA THR A 73 3.94 21.20 0.06
C THR A 73 2.71 20.37 -0.26
N LEU A 74 2.66 19.12 0.22
CA LEU A 74 1.53 18.23 0.03
C LEU A 74 0.30 18.75 0.78
N SER A 75 -0.79 18.86 0.03
CA SER A 75 -2.10 19.24 0.55
C SER A 75 -3.16 18.26 0.03
N LEU A 76 -4.36 18.31 0.64
CA LEU A 76 -5.50 17.55 0.15
C LEU A 76 -6.03 18.24 -1.11
N ALA A 77 -6.02 17.55 -2.25
CA ALA A 77 -6.65 18.04 -3.48
C ALA A 77 -8.17 17.82 -3.43
N HIS A 78 -8.60 16.57 -3.22
CA HIS A 78 -10.02 16.24 -3.06
C HIS A 78 -10.23 14.91 -2.31
N ARG A 79 -11.46 14.65 -1.86
CA ARG A 79 -11.85 13.36 -1.27
C ARG A 79 -12.06 12.32 -2.39
N GLY A 80 -11.78 11.05 -2.10
CA GLY A 80 -11.75 9.97 -3.10
C GLY A 80 -10.34 9.74 -3.65
N ARG A 81 -10.16 8.65 -4.40
CA ARG A 81 -8.90 8.40 -5.13
C ARG A 81 -8.71 9.48 -6.18
N CYS A 82 -7.46 9.87 -6.44
CA CYS A 82 -7.14 10.66 -7.61
C CYS A 82 -7.68 9.96 -8.85
N LYS A 83 -8.19 10.71 -9.83
CA LYS A 83 -8.42 10.16 -11.15
C LYS A 83 -7.07 9.70 -11.65
N ASP A 84 -6.85 8.38 -11.76
CA ASP A 84 -5.64 7.83 -12.36
C ASP A 84 -5.43 8.57 -13.68
N SER A 85 -4.33 9.30 -13.79
CA SER A 85 -3.96 10.03 -15.01
C SER A 85 -3.71 9.09 -16.21
N GLY A 86 -4.09 7.82 -16.12
CA GLY A 86 -3.99 6.80 -17.15
C GLY A 86 -4.93 5.60 -17.00
N GLN A 87 -5.92 5.59 -16.09
CA GLN A 87 -6.93 4.51 -16.02
C GLN A 87 -8.33 5.10 -16.04
N SER A 88 -8.63 5.82 -17.12
CA SER A 88 -10.00 6.21 -17.38
C SER A 88 -10.87 4.97 -17.59
N LYS A 89 -12.18 5.09 -17.30
CA LYS A 89 -13.16 4.00 -17.50
C LYS A 89 -13.02 3.39 -18.91
N CYS A 90 -12.79 4.24 -19.91
CA CYS A 90 -12.57 3.80 -21.28
C CYS A 90 -11.30 2.94 -21.44
N LEU A 91 -10.18 3.31 -20.81
CA LEU A 91 -8.93 2.54 -20.92
C LEU A 91 -9.04 1.16 -20.25
N VAL A 92 -9.78 1.09 -19.14
CA VAL A 92 -10.08 -0.19 -18.47
C VAL A 92 -10.89 -1.10 -19.39
N GLU A 93 -12.02 -0.61 -19.94
CA GLU A 93 -12.86 -1.38 -20.85
C GLU A 93 -12.12 -1.78 -22.15
N ARG A 94 -11.29 -0.88 -22.68
CA ARG A 94 -10.43 -1.15 -23.84
C ARG A 94 -9.46 -2.30 -23.57
N SER A 95 -8.77 -2.29 -22.42
CA SER A 95 -7.84 -3.36 -22.06
C SER A 95 -8.53 -4.71 -21.93
N GLN A 96 -9.73 -4.73 -21.34
CA GLN A 96 -10.53 -5.94 -21.20
C GLN A 96 -11.02 -6.47 -22.55
N ALA A 97 -11.50 -5.60 -23.45
CA ALA A 97 -11.93 -5.98 -24.80
C ALA A 97 -10.76 -6.51 -25.64
N LEU A 98 -9.55 -5.97 -25.47
CA LEU A 98 -8.33 -6.46 -26.13
C LEU A 98 -7.94 -7.86 -25.66
N GLU A 99 -8.08 -8.16 -24.38
CA GLU A 99 -7.83 -9.52 -23.85
C GLU A 99 -8.89 -10.51 -24.36
N GLN A 100 -10.15 -10.10 -24.48
CA GLN A 100 -11.23 -10.94 -25.01
C GLN A 100 -11.11 -11.17 -26.52
N ALA A 101 -10.52 -10.22 -27.28
CA ALA A 101 -10.25 -10.35 -28.72
C ALA A 101 -9.22 -11.45 -29.06
N ARG A 102 -8.50 -11.98 -28.06
CA ARG A 102 -7.57 -13.11 -28.23
C ARG A 102 -8.29 -14.46 -28.30
N SER A 103 -9.58 -14.51 -27.97
CA SER A 103 -10.50 -15.65 -28.18
C SER A 103 -11.39 -15.32 -29.39
N PRO A 104 -12.07 -16.28 -30.07
CA PRO A 104 -12.88 -15.96 -31.24
C PRO A 104 -14.37 -15.69 -30.89
N PRO A 105 -14.81 -14.44 -30.66
CA PRO A 105 -16.22 -14.07 -30.74
C PRO A 105 -16.54 -13.41 -32.09
N GLU A 106 -17.78 -13.59 -32.54
CA GLU A 106 -18.30 -13.11 -33.82
C GLU A 106 -18.36 -11.58 -33.98
N SER A 107 -18.13 -10.81 -32.91
CA SER A 107 -17.83 -9.38 -32.99
C SER A 107 -17.42 -8.84 -31.61
N ILE A 108 -16.16 -8.42 -31.46
CA ILE A 108 -15.71 -7.68 -30.27
C ILE A 108 -15.58 -6.20 -30.59
N PHE A 109 -16.20 -5.38 -29.75
CA PHE A 109 -16.11 -3.93 -29.83
C PHE A 109 -15.06 -3.41 -28.85
N ILE A 110 -13.97 -2.83 -29.38
CA ILE A 110 -12.89 -2.24 -28.60
C ILE A 110 -13.08 -0.72 -28.58
N PRO A 111 -13.41 -0.09 -27.43
CA PRO A 111 -13.64 1.35 -27.36
C PRO A 111 -12.37 2.17 -27.60
N GLN A 112 -12.53 3.31 -28.27
CA GLN A 112 -11.52 4.35 -28.38
C GLN A 112 -11.69 5.38 -27.25
N CYS A 113 -10.59 5.91 -26.75
CA CYS A 113 -10.59 6.83 -25.61
C CYS A 113 -10.04 8.18 -26.04
N ASN A 114 -10.67 9.25 -25.61
CA ASN A 114 -10.17 10.62 -25.76
C ASN A 114 -9.08 10.90 -24.71
N GLU A 115 -8.34 11.99 -24.89
CA GLU A 115 -7.31 12.45 -23.93
C GLU A 115 -7.90 12.74 -22.54
N ASP A 116 -9.16 13.18 -22.46
CA ASP A 116 -9.89 13.39 -21.20
C ASP A 116 -10.32 12.09 -20.50
N GLY A 117 -10.05 10.93 -21.11
CA GLY A 117 -10.46 9.63 -20.60
C GLY A 117 -11.93 9.26 -20.85
N THR A 118 -12.67 10.10 -21.57
CA THR A 118 -14.03 9.77 -22.04
C THR A 118 -13.99 8.82 -23.24
N PHE A 119 -15.10 8.13 -23.50
CA PHE A 119 -15.25 7.34 -24.72
C PHE A 119 -15.21 8.29 -25.92
N ALA A 120 -14.33 7.99 -26.89
CA ALA A 120 -14.38 8.63 -28.18
C ALA A 120 -15.71 8.31 -28.84
N GLN A 121 -16.29 9.30 -29.51
CA GLN A 121 -17.54 9.11 -30.23
C GLN A 121 -17.28 8.14 -31.38
N VAL A 122 -17.71 6.90 -31.20
CA VAL A 122 -17.60 5.90 -32.24
C VAL A 122 -18.70 6.19 -33.24
N ARG A 123 -18.33 6.68 -34.43
CA ARG A 123 -19.23 6.60 -35.56
C ARG A 123 -19.42 5.11 -35.82
N GLN A 124 -20.64 4.59 -35.60
CA GLN A 124 -21.03 3.31 -36.18
C GLN A 124 -20.57 3.37 -37.63
N CYS A 125 -19.63 2.51 -38.02
CA CYS A 125 -19.38 2.32 -39.44
C CYS A 125 -20.70 1.80 -39.99
N SER A 126 -21.43 2.66 -40.69
CA SER A 126 -22.32 2.24 -41.75
C SER A 126 -21.41 1.58 -42.79
N GLY A 127 -21.05 0.31 -42.53
CA GLY A 127 -20.52 -0.55 -43.57
C GLY A 127 -21.53 -0.54 -44.72
N PRO A 128 -21.08 -0.61 -45.97
CA PRO A 128 -22.00 -0.65 -47.10
C PRO A 128 -23.03 -1.77 -46.87
N PRO A 129 -24.32 -1.57 -47.22
CA PRO A 129 -25.24 -2.69 -47.27
C PRO A 129 -24.64 -3.69 -48.24
N ASN A 130 -24.24 -4.87 -47.77
CA ASN A 130 -23.72 -5.93 -48.64
C ASN A 130 -24.67 -6.08 -49.86
N PRO A 131 -24.21 -5.76 -51.09
CA PRO A 131 -25.00 -6.04 -52.27
C PRO A 131 -24.74 -7.50 -52.68
N ILE A 132 -25.84 -8.24 -52.75
CA ILE A 132 -26.09 -9.35 -53.68
C ILE A 132 -25.11 -10.55 -53.62
N HIS A 133 -25.60 -11.69 -53.12
CA HIS A 133 -25.17 -13.00 -53.61
C HIS A 133 -26.12 -13.45 -54.73
N TYR A 134 -25.60 -13.61 -55.95
CA TYR A 134 -26.03 -14.60 -56.96
C TYR A 134 -25.00 -15.75 -56.86
N ILE A 135 -25.31 -17.04 -56.97
CA ILE A 135 -26.34 -17.79 -57.69
C ILE A 135 -26.90 -18.85 -56.73
#